data_AF-A0A1Y2FSD7-F1
#
_entry.id   AF-A0A1Y2FSD7-F1
#
_cell.length_a   1.000
_cell.length_b   1.000
_cell.length_c   1.000
_cell.angle_alpha   90.00
_cell.angle_beta   90.00
_cell.angle_gamma   90.00
#
_symmetry.space_group_name_H-M   'P 1'
#
loop_
_entity.id
_entity.type
_entity.pdbx_description
1 polymer ?
#
loop_
_entity_poly.entity_id
_entity_poly.type
_entity_poly.pdbx_seq_one_letter_code
_entity_poly.pdbx_strand_id
1 'polypeptide(L)'
;MGQAGSKAQEQGSGVTFQTSGIPIQFSPNLVSHLDAQSESDLSRAASLEQHIQDRVKQELQKLRSREREALAAATQKAAEENIGMEKKGGLDSNMLEQDINDLKKKLQKRPTLGAEDKEVSAQREKVISCLKSHQGRSLDCDHEVTAFKESVAQLQRKFVERYN
;
A
#
# COMPACT_ATOMS: atom_id res chain seq x y z
N MET A 1 18.43 45.35 -65.98
CA MET A 1 19.63 44.65 -66.49
C MET A 1 20.85 45.30 -65.83
N GLY A 2 21.73 44.68 -65.06
CA GLY A 2 21.85 43.34 -64.47
C GLY A 2 22.80 43.49 -63.27
N GLN A 3 22.53 42.79 -62.16
CA GLN A 3 23.43 42.79 -60.99
C GLN A 3 24.60 41.84 -61.24
N ALA A 4 25.81 42.32 -61.02
CA ALA A 4 27.02 41.50 -60.94
C ALA A 4 27.03 40.75 -59.60
N GLY A 5 26.90 39.42 -59.66
CA GLY A 5 27.08 38.52 -58.52
C GLY A 5 28.54 38.06 -58.43
N SER A 6 29.19 38.46 -57.34
CA SER A 6 30.59 38.25 -57.00
C SER A 6 30.99 36.77 -56.88
N LYS A 7 32.13 36.40 -57.46
CA LYS A 7 32.86 35.16 -57.14
C LYS A 7 33.88 35.49 -56.05
N ALA A 8 33.66 35.03 -54.83
CA ALA A 8 34.65 35.08 -53.75
C ALA A 8 35.14 33.66 -53.45
N GLN A 9 36.28 33.38 -54.09
CA GLN A 9 37.32 32.38 -53.83
C GLN A 9 37.31 31.75 -52.42
N GLU A 10 37.17 30.42 -52.35
CA GLU A 10 37.45 29.58 -51.17
C GLU A 10 38.88 29.85 -50.68
N GLN A 11 39.00 30.44 -49.49
CA GLN A 11 40.25 30.50 -48.75
C GLN A 11 40.31 29.29 -47.82
N GLY A 12 41.19 28.34 -48.13
CA GLY A 12 41.50 27.23 -47.23
C GLY A 12 42.11 27.75 -45.93
N SER A 13 41.28 27.93 -44.91
CA SER A 13 41.69 28.41 -43.59
C SER A 13 42.40 27.28 -42.82
N GLY A 14 43.73 27.26 -42.85
CA GLY A 14 44.52 26.41 -41.96
C GLY A 14 44.32 26.81 -40.49
N VAL A 15 44.05 25.83 -39.62
CA VAL A 15 43.85 26.08 -38.18
C VAL A 15 45.20 26.45 -37.55
N THR A 16 45.31 27.68 -37.07
CA THR A 16 46.53 28.18 -36.40
C THR A 16 46.36 28.11 -34.90
N PHE A 17 47.21 27.35 -34.20
CA PHE A 17 47.21 27.28 -32.75
C PHE A 17 48.30 28.20 -32.19
N GLN A 18 47.92 29.06 -31.25
CA GLN A 18 48.86 29.96 -30.58
C GLN A 18 49.21 29.38 -29.21
N THR A 19 50.40 28.80 -29.09
CA THR A 19 50.97 28.42 -27.78
C THR A 19 52.19 29.29 -27.51
N SER A 20 52.21 29.94 -26.34
CA SER A 20 53.31 30.75 -25.76
C SER A 20 54.29 31.38 -26.77
N GLY A 21 53.77 32.19 -27.69
CA GLY A 21 54.55 33.12 -28.52
C GLY A 21 54.95 32.66 -29.93
N ILE A 22 54.74 31.39 -30.33
CA ILE A 22 55.07 30.91 -31.69
C ILE A 22 53.82 30.28 -32.34
N PRO A 23 53.36 30.79 -33.50
CA PRO A 23 52.22 30.19 -34.19
C PRO A 23 52.63 28.87 -34.85
N ILE A 24 51.99 27.78 -34.44
CA ILE A 24 52.18 26.45 -35.04
C ILE A 24 50.96 26.20 -35.94
N GLN A 25 51.21 25.88 -37.22
CA GLN A 25 50.16 25.51 -38.16
C GLN A 25 50.25 24.02 -38.48
N PHE A 26 49.12 23.33 -38.38
CA PHE A 26 48.97 21.95 -38.81
C PHE A 26 48.28 21.89 -40.16
N SER A 27 48.57 20.85 -40.95
CA SER A 27 47.86 20.64 -42.20
C SER A 27 46.40 20.30 -41.91
N PRO A 28 45.44 20.81 -42.71
CA PRO A 28 44.02 20.57 -42.49
C PRO A 28 43.67 19.07 -42.51
N ASN A 29 44.41 18.25 -43.28
CA ASN A 29 44.24 16.80 -43.33
C ASN A 29 44.67 16.09 -42.03
N LEU A 30 45.71 16.59 -41.34
CA LEU A 30 46.13 16.01 -40.06
C LEU A 30 45.10 16.33 -38.97
N VAL A 31 44.61 17.57 -38.93
CA VAL A 31 43.60 17.99 -37.95
C VAL A 31 42.30 17.20 -38.15
N SER A 32 41.83 17.04 -39.38
CA SER A 32 40.64 16.25 -39.67
C SER A 32 40.82 14.75 -39.41
N HIS A 33 42.03 14.18 -39.56
CA HIS A 33 42.32 12.81 -39.15
C HIS A 33 42.30 12.62 -37.62
N LEU A 34 42.81 13.60 -36.87
CA LEU A 34 42.78 13.59 -35.41
C LEU A 34 41.36 13.81 -34.86
N ASP A 35 40.57 14.67 -35.51
CA ASP A 35 39.15 14.89 -35.20
C ASP A 35 38.30 13.66 -35.56
N ALA A 36 38.66 12.94 -36.64
CA ALA A 36 38.05 11.66 -36.99
C ALA A 36 38.52 10.48 -36.12
N GLN A 37 39.61 10.63 -35.35
CA GLN A 37 40.11 9.62 -34.43
C GLN A 37 39.39 9.70 -33.07
N SER A 38 38.21 9.10 -33.00
CA SER A 38 37.41 9.00 -31.77
C SER A 38 38.01 8.12 -30.66
N GLU A 39 39.04 7.31 -30.96
CA GLU A 39 39.62 6.33 -30.03
C GLU A 39 40.14 6.97 -28.72
N SER A 40 40.73 8.16 -28.80
CA SER A 40 41.19 8.90 -27.61
C SER A 40 40.03 9.44 -26.78
N ASP A 41 38.96 9.88 -27.44
CA ASP A 41 37.78 10.40 -26.77
C ASP A 41 36.97 9.28 -26.12
N LEU A 42 36.89 8.10 -26.74
CA LEU A 42 36.29 6.90 -26.14
C LEU A 42 37.04 6.47 -24.88
N SER A 43 38.37 6.46 -24.93
CA SER A 43 39.21 6.11 -23.78
C SER A 43 39.04 7.11 -22.63
N ARG A 44 38.99 8.41 -22.92
CA ARG A 44 38.71 9.47 -21.93
C ARG A 44 37.29 9.37 -21.37
N ALA A 45 36.30 9.14 -22.21
CA ALA A 45 34.90 8.97 -21.80
C ALA A 45 34.73 7.74 -20.90
N ALA A 46 35.36 6.61 -21.23
CA ALA A 46 35.35 5.41 -20.41
C ALA A 46 36.00 5.63 -19.03
N SER A 47 37.14 6.34 -18.99
CA SER A 47 37.81 6.68 -17.72
C SER A 47 36.97 7.62 -16.86
N LEU A 48 36.28 8.59 -17.46
CA LEU A 48 35.39 9.50 -16.76
C LEU A 48 34.16 8.75 -16.23
N GLU A 49 33.55 7.90 -17.03
CA GLU A 49 32.39 7.10 -16.65
C GLU A 49 32.72 6.17 -15.48
N GLN A 50 33.88 5.51 -15.49
CA GLN A 50 34.32 4.69 -14.36
C GLN A 50 34.48 5.53 -13.07
N HIS A 51 35.10 6.70 -13.16
CA HIS A 51 35.23 7.61 -12.02
C HIS A 51 33.88 8.10 -11.50
N ILE A 52 32.91 8.37 -12.40
CA ILE A 52 31.54 8.74 -12.02
C ILE A 52 30.88 7.56 -11.28
N GLN A 53 30.98 6.34 -11.80
CA GLN A 53 30.42 5.15 -11.16
C GLN A 53 31.00 4.93 -9.77
N ASP A 54 32.32 5.09 -9.61
CA ASP A 54 32.97 4.91 -8.32
C ASP A 54 32.52 5.96 -7.31
N ARG A 55 32.38 7.22 -7.72
CA ARG A 55 31.85 8.30 -6.87
C ARG A 55 30.39 8.06 -6.47
N VAL A 56 29.56 7.62 -7.42
CA VAL A 56 28.16 7.27 -7.16
C VAL A 56 28.06 6.11 -6.19
N LYS A 57 28.86 5.05 -6.36
CA LYS A 57 28.90 3.91 -5.43
C LYS A 57 29.32 4.34 -4.02
N GLN A 58 30.35 5.18 -3.91
CA GLN A 58 30.82 5.71 -2.64
C GLN A 58 29.74 6.54 -1.93
N GLU A 59 29.05 7.44 -2.64
CA GLU A 59 27.98 8.25 -2.06
C GLU A 59 26.75 7.39 -1.69
N LEU A 60 26.39 6.40 -2.51
CA LEU A 60 25.33 5.44 -2.18
C LEU A 60 25.65 4.62 -0.93
N GLN A 61 26.90 4.17 -0.77
CA GLN A 61 27.32 3.45 0.43
C GLN A 61 27.21 4.33 1.68
N LYS A 62 27.61 5.61 1.57
CA LYS A 62 27.49 6.60 2.65
C LYS A 62 26.04 6.94 3.00
N LEU A 63 25.16 7.02 2.01
CA LEU A 63 23.71 7.20 2.22
C LEU A 63 23.12 5.98 2.95
N ARG A 64 23.46 4.77 2.51
CA ARG A 64 23.00 3.52 3.16
C ARG A 64 23.48 3.38 4.59
N SER A 65 24.71 3.79 4.91
CA SER A 65 25.19 3.74 6.30
C SER A 65 24.42 4.70 7.20
N ARG A 66 24.18 5.93 6.74
CA ARG A 66 23.36 6.93 7.46
C ARG A 66 21.92 6.46 7.64
N GLU A 67 21.33 5.86 6.62
CA GLU A 67 19.98 5.30 6.70
C GLU A 67 19.91 4.17 7.74
N ARG A 68 20.89 3.25 7.75
CA ARG A 68 20.98 2.20 8.77
C ARG A 68 21.12 2.75 10.18
N GLU A 69 21.98 3.76 10.37
CA GLU A 69 22.15 4.43 11.66
C GLU A 69 20.87 5.13 12.11
N ALA A 70 20.16 5.82 11.19
CA ALA A 70 18.90 6.47 11.47
C ALA A 70 17.79 5.46 11.82
N LEU A 71 17.71 4.34 11.10
CA LEU A 71 16.77 3.25 11.40
C LEU A 71 17.09 2.59 12.74
N ALA A 72 18.37 2.35 13.05
CA ALA A 72 18.79 1.82 14.34
C ALA A 72 18.42 2.78 15.49
N ALA A 73 18.64 4.08 15.33
CA ALA A 73 18.26 5.07 16.33
C ALA A 73 16.73 5.19 16.49
N ALA A 74 15.97 5.15 15.39
CA ALA A 74 14.51 5.19 15.43
C ALA A 74 13.92 3.94 16.10
N THR A 75 14.44 2.76 15.76
CA THR A 75 14.00 1.49 16.37
C THR A 75 14.35 1.43 17.86
N GLN A 76 15.54 1.90 18.26
CA GLN A 76 15.90 2.00 19.67
C GLN A 76 14.98 2.96 20.43
N LYS A 77 14.69 4.15 19.88
CA LYS A 77 13.74 5.10 20.50
C LYS A 77 12.35 4.48 20.62
N ALA A 78 11.85 3.82 19.58
CA ALA A 78 10.56 3.15 19.63
C ALA A 78 10.55 1.99 20.66
N ALA A 79 11.67 1.27 20.81
CA ALA A 79 11.80 0.24 21.84
C ALA A 79 11.80 0.86 23.26
N GLU A 80 12.54 1.95 23.47
CA GLU A 80 12.55 2.70 24.74
C GLU A 80 11.17 3.29 25.09
N GLU A 81 10.46 3.81 24.10
CA GLU A 81 9.08 4.30 24.24
C GLU A 81 8.13 3.15 24.60
N ASN A 82 8.19 2.02 23.91
CA ASN A 82 7.40 0.83 24.24
C ASN A 82 7.71 0.34 25.65
N ILE A 83 8.99 0.20 26.03
CA ILE A 83 9.39 -0.18 27.40
C ILE A 83 8.88 0.86 28.42
N GLY A 84 8.87 2.15 28.06
CA GLY A 84 8.29 3.21 28.88
C GLY A 84 6.78 3.10 29.03
N MET A 85 6.06 2.68 28.00
CA MET A 85 4.61 2.44 28.02
C MET A 85 4.24 1.18 28.81
N GLU A 86 5.03 0.11 28.66
CA GLU A 86 4.95 -1.11 29.48
C GLU A 86 5.13 -0.78 30.97
N LYS A 87 6.17 0.00 31.33
CA LYS A 87 6.42 0.43 32.71
C LYS A 87 5.35 1.37 33.27
N LYS A 88 4.66 2.13 32.40
CA LYS A 88 3.53 2.99 32.78
C LYS A 88 2.21 2.22 32.88
N GLY A 89 2.22 0.89 32.75
CA GLY A 89 1.07 0.02 32.99
C GLY A 89 -0.01 0.09 31.90
N GLY A 90 0.28 0.67 30.73
CA GLY A 90 -0.70 0.82 29.65
C GLY A 90 -0.95 -0.45 28.82
N LEU A 91 -0.09 -1.45 28.95
CA LEU A 91 -0.10 -2.69 28.18
C LEU A 91 -0.02 -3.91 29.12
N ASP A 92 -0.63 -3.81 30.30
CA ASP A 92 -0.63 -4.91 31.26
C ASP A 92 -1.48 -6.08 30.73
N SER A 93 -0.83 -7.24 30.53
CA SER A 93 -1.50 -8.47 30.08
C SER A 93 -2.69 -8.86 30.98
N ASN A 94 -2.66 -8.50 32.26
CA ASN A 94 -3.77 -8.76 33.18
C ASN A 94 -4.96 -7.83 32.90
N MET A 95 -4.74 -6.58 32.48
CA MET A 95 -5.82 -5.68 32.06
C MET A 95 -6.46 -6.17 30.76
N LEU A 96 -5.66 -6.64 29.80
CA LEU A 96 -6.18 -7.24 28.58
C LEU A 96 -7.00 -8.51 28.88
N GLU A 97 -6.52 -9.36 29.79
CA GLU A 97 -7.25 -10.56 30.20
C GLU A 97 -8.55 -10.23 30.94
N GLN A 98 -8.54 -9.16 31.76
CA GLN A 98 -9.74 -8.65 32.42
C GLN A 98 -10.74 -8.12 31.40
N ASP A 99 -10.31 -7.33 30.41
CA ASP A 99 -11.14 -6.80 29.34
C ASP A 99 -11.74 -7.91 28.47
N ILE A 100 -10.93 -8.93 28.13
CA ILE A 100 -11.39 -10.12 27.40
C ILE A 100 -12.48 -10.85 28.20
N ASN A 101 -12.26 -11.05 29.50
CA ASN A 101 -13.23 -11.70 30.36
C ASN A 101 -14.53 -10.91 30.50
N ASP A 102 -14.45 -9.58 30.59
CA ASP A 102 -15.61 -8.71 30.68
C ASP A 102 -16.38 -8.64 29.35
N LEU A 103 -15.69 -8.64 28.21
CA LEU A 103 -16.30 -8.80 26.89
C LEU A 103 -17.01 -10.15 26.76
N LYS A 104 -16.37 -11.23 27.20
CA LYS A 104 -16.98 -12.57 27.19
C LYS A 104 -18.24 -12.63 28.04
N LYS A 105 -18.22 -12.03 29.24
CA LYS A 105 -19.42 -11.90 30.10
C LYS A 105 -20.52 -11.07 29.43
N LYS A 106 -20.17 -9.95 28.78
CA LYS A 106 -21.14 -9.11 28.04
C LYS A 106 -21.75 -9.86 26.85
N LEU A 107 -20.96 -10.67 26.15
CA LEU A 107 -21.44 -11.52 25.05
C LEU A 107 -22.35 -12.65 25.55
N GLN A 108 -22.04 -13.27 26.69
CA GLN A 108 -22.90 -14.29 27.31
C GLN A 108 -24.21 -13.71 27.85
N LYS A 109 -24.17 -12.49 28.39
CA LYS A 109 -25.37 -11.76 28.84
C LYS A 109 -26.22 -11.25 27.70
N ARG A 110 -25.66 -11.11 26.49
CA ARG A 110 -26.44 -10.74 25.32
C ARG A 110 -27.32 -11.94 24.96
N PRO A 111 -28.66 -11.81 25.00
CA PRO A 111 -29.52 -12.87 24.51
C PRO A 111 -29.16 -13.08 23.04
N THR A 112 -28.68 -14.28 22.70
CA THR A 112 -28.56 -14.69 21.31
C THR A 112 -29.96 -14.57 20.72
N LEU A 113 -30.11 -13.78 19.65
CA LEU A 113 -31.35 -13.60 18.86
C LEU A 113 -31.87 -14.91 18.22
N GLY A 114 -31.47 -16.08 18.73
CA GLY A 114 -31.72 -17.40 18.15
C GLY A 114 -32.27 -18.44 19.12
N ALA A 115 -32.68 -18.07 20.33
CA ALA A 115 -33.57 -18.93 21.11
C ALA A 115 -35.00 -18.45 20.86
N GLU A 116 -35.63 -18.95 19.79
CA GLU A 116 -37.07 -18.82 19.60
C GLU A 116 -37.78 -19.28 20.88
N ASP A 117 -38.85 -18.58 21.27
CA ASP A 117 -39.63 -19.00 22.43
C ASP A 117 -40.11 -20.45 22.21
N LYS A 118 -39.97 -21.29 23.24
CA LYS A 118 -40.33 -22.72 23.18
C LYS A 118 -41.79 -22.91 22.79
N GLU A 119 -42.65 -21.95 23.11
CA GLU A 119 -44.07 -21.96 22.74
C GLU A 119 -44.27 -21.74 21.24
N VAL A 120 -43.59 -20.74 20.66
CA VAL A 120 -43.69 -20.41 19.23
C VAL A 120 -43.10 -21.52 18.36
N SER A 121 -41.98 -22.10 18.78
CA SER A 121 -41.37 -23.24 18.07
C SER A 121 -42.23 -24.51 18.12
N ALA A 122 -42.88 -24.81 19.26
CA ALA A 122 -43.82 -25.93 19.35
C ALA A 122 -45.07 -25.75 18.47
N GLN A 123 -45.63 -24.53 18.39
CA GLN A 123 -46.77 -24.27 17.51
C GLN A 123 -46.37 -24.30 16.03
N ARG A 124 -45.16 -23.82 15.70
CA ARG A 124 -44.58 -23.94 14.35
C ARG A 124 -44.47 -25.41 13.91
N GLU A 125 -44.04 -26.30 14.80
CA GLU A 125 -43.96 -27.74 14.49
C GLU A 125 -45.33 -28.37 14.21
N LYS A 126 -46.39 -27.94 14.92
CA LYS A 126 -47.77 -28.42 14.67
C LYS A 126 -48.30 -27.99 13.30
N VAL A 127 -48.05 -26.73 12.91
CA VAL A 127 -48.38 -26.23 11.57
C VAL A 127 -47.64 -27.03 10.50
N ILE A 128 -46.33 -27.26 10.70
CA ILE A 128 -45.52 -28.05 9.77
C ILE A 128 -46.03 -29.50 9.70
N SER A 129 -46.44 -30.09 10.82
CA SER A 129 -47.01 -31.44 10.87
C SER A 129 -48.33 -31.53 10.09
N CYS A 130 -49.24 -30.57 10.28
CA CYS A 130 -50.52 -30.53 9.56
C CYS A 130 -50.33 -30.31 8.05
N LEU A 131 -49.45 -29.39 7.65
CA LEU A 131 -49.18 -29.13 6.23
C LEU A 131 -48.47 -30.30 5.54
N LYS A 132 -47.68 -31.08 6.28
CA LYS A 132 -47.05 -32.30 5.75
C LYS A 132 -48.05 -33.43 5.52
N SER A 133 -49.08 -33.55 6.36
CA SER A 133 -50.14 -34.57 6.20
C SER A 133 -51.19 -34.18 5.15
N HIS A 134 -51.45 -32.88 4.98
CA HIS A 134 -52.41 -32.34 4.01
C HIS A 134 -51.71 -31.62 2.86
N GLN A 135 -50.88 -32.36 2.11
CA GLN A 135 -50.19 -31.81 0.93
C GLN A 135 -51.21 -31.30 -0.10
N GLY A 136 -51.12 -30.01 -0.45
CA GLY A 136 -52.00 -29.36 -1.42
C GLY A 136 -53.38 -28.91 -0.89
N ARG A 137 -53.71 -29.19 0.38
CA ARG A 137 -54.95 -28.74 1.05
C ARG A 137 -54.64 -27.86 2.26
N SER A 138 -54.04 -26.71 2.00
CA SER A 138 -53.57 -25.80 3.06
C SER A 138 -54.67 -25.17 3.92
N LEU A 139 -55.93 -25.21 3.47
CA LEU A 139 -57.08 -24.67 4.22
C LEU A 139 -57.52 -25.57 5.39
N ASP A 140 -57.20 -26.87 5.36
CA ASP A 140 -57.56 -27.81 6.43
C ASP A 140 -56.76 -27.56 7.72
N CYS A 141 -55.66 -26.80 7.64
CA CYS A 141 -54.75 -26.50 8.75
C CYS A 141 -54.91 -25.08 9.32
N ASP A 142 -56.05 -24.43 9.10
CA ASP A 142 -56.26 -23.04 9.53
C ASP A 142 -56.22 -22.89 11.07
N HIS A 143 -56.72 -23.89 11.80
CA HIS A 143 -56.71 -23.88 13.27
C HIS A 143 -55.30 -23.88 13.87
N GLU A 144 -54.37 -24.65 13.30
CA GLU A 144 -52.96 -24.67 13.73
C GLU A 144 -52.27 -23.34 13.38
N VAL A 145 -52.63 -22.75 12.23
CA VAL A 145 -52.08 -21.47 11.77
C VAL A 145 -52.59 -20.31 12.63
N THR A 146 -53.86 -20.31 13.04
CA THR A 146 -54.40 -19.29 13.95
C THR A 146 -53.76 -19.39 15.34
N ALA A 147 -53.62 -20.60 15.88
CA ALA A 147 -52.90 -20.83 17.15
C ALA A 147 -51.43 -20.35 17.09
N PHE A 148 -50.74 -20.59 15.97
CA PHE A 148 -49.38 -20.06 15.77
C PHE A 148 -49.37 -18.52 15.72
N LYS A 149 -50.28 -17.90 14.96
CA LYS A 149 -50.39 -16.43 14.89
C LYS A 149 -50.66 -15.80 16.25
N GLU A 150 -51.49 -16.40 17.08
CA GLU A 150 -51.76 -15.94 18.45
C GLU A 150 -50.50 -16.00 19.32
N SER A 151 -49.75 -17.11 19.29
CA SER A 151 -48.50 -17.26 20.04
C SER A 151 -47.44 -16.23 19.64
N VAL A 152 -47.34 -15.92 18.34
CA VAL A 152 -46.44 -14.89 17.81
C VAL A 152 -46.90 -13.50 18.24
N ALA A 153 -48.21 -13.21 18.18
CA ALA A 153 -48.75 -11.92 18.62
C ALA A 153 -48.50 -11.68 20.12
N GLN A 154 -48.61 -12.72 20.95
CA GLN A 154 -48.26 -12.62 22.38
C GLN A 154 -46.78 -12.35 22.59
N LEU A 155 -45.89 -13.04 21.86
CA LEU A 155 -44.45 -12.80 21.95
C LEU A 155 -44.07 -11.39 21.48
N GLN A 156 -44.70 -10.92 20.40
CA GLN A 156 -44.53 -9.55 19.89
C GLN A 156 -44.97 -8.51 20.91
N ARG A 157 -46.12 -8.69 21.59
CA ARG A 157 -46.57 -7.79 22.67
C ARG A 157 -45.55 -7.74 23.81
N LYS A 158 -45.12 -8.89 24.32
CA LYS A 158 -44.09 -8.99 25.37
C LYS A 158 -42.76 -8.36 24.96
N PHE A 159 -42.39 -8.46 23.68
CA PHE A 159 -41.18 -7.84 23.15
C PHE A 159 -41.32 -6.31 23.10
N VAL A 160 -42.43 -5.79 22.56
CA VAL A 160 -42.69 -4.35 22.47
C VAL A 160 -42.79 -3.73 23.87
N GLU A 161 -43.43 -4.38 24.84
CA GLU A 161 -43.49 -3.93 26.24
C GLU A 161 -42.12 -3.87 26.94
N ARG A 162 -41.15 -4.68 26.49
CA ARG A 162 -39.79 -4.67 27.06
C ARG A 162 -38.93 -3.54 26.49
N TYR A 163 -39.23 -3.08 25.27
CA TYR A 163 -38.40 -2.15 24.51
C TYR A 163 -39.03 -0.76 24.30
N ASN A 164 -40.25 -0.52 24.80
CA ASN A 164 -40.82 0.80 25.08
C ASN A 164 -40.58 1.17 26.55
#